data_AF-A0A949I4L7-F1
#
_entry.id   AF-A0A949I4L7-F1
#
_cell.length_a   1.000
_cell.length_b   1.000
_cell.length_c   1.000
_cell.angle_alpha   90.00
_cell.angle_beta   90.00
_cell.angle_gamma   90.00
#
_symmetry.space_group_name_H-M   'P 1'
#
loop_
_entity.id
_entity.type
_entity.pdbx_description
1 polymer ?
#
loop_
_entity_poly.entity_id
_entity_poly.type
_entity_poly.pdbx_seq_one_letter_code
_entity_poly.pdbx_strand_id
1 'polypeptide(L)' 'MQRKAFSILPAVHAAVALFALGTSTLVHAVSPQETPVGVWQTIDDHTGKPRGEVRITDSDGVLSGRIIKQLD' A
#
# COMPACT_ATOMS: atom_id res chain seq x y z
N MET A 1 -3.75 78.65 8.21
CA MET A 1 -3.86 78.20 9.61
C MET A 1 -4.48 76.80 9.59
N GLN A 2 -3.96 75.88 10.43
CA GLN A 2 -4.34 74.46 10.61
C GLN A 2 -3.58 73.41 9.78
N ARG A 3 -2.69 72.71 10.51
CA ARG A 3 -1.83 71.59 10.13
C ARG A 3 -2.56 70.28 10.46
N LYS A 4 -2.55 69.28 9.59
CA LYS A 4 -2.75 67.85 9.94
C LYS A 4 -1.94 67.02 8.94
N ALA A 5 -0.69 66.71 9.29
CA ALA A 5 -0.27 65.50 10.00
C ALA A 5 -0.02 64.35 9.01
N PHE A 6 1.26 64.14 8.74
CA PHE A 6 1.89 62.90 8.32
C PHE A 6 1.23 61.69 9.02
N SER A 7 0.89 60.66 8.26
CA SER A 7 0.83 59.30 8.79
C SER A 7 1.64 58.41 7.86
N ILE A 8 2.79 57.98 8.37
CA ILE A 8 3.74 57.11 7.71
C ILE A 8 3.54 55.69 8.23
N LEU A 9 3.80 54.75 7.32
CA LEU A 9 4.17 53.34 7.54
C LEU A 9 3.05 52.29 7.68
N PRO A 10 3.36 51.03 7.28
CA PRO A 10 2.50 50.17 6.49
C PRO A 10 2.11 48.93 7.31
N ALA A 11 0.86 48.83 7.70
CA ALA A 11 0.26 47.60 8.17
C ALA A 11 -1.01 47.48 7.34
N VAL A 12 -1.12 46.58 6.37
CA VAL A 12 -1.32 45.15 6.62
C VAL A 12 -0.82 44.37 5.40
N HIS A 13 0.45 43.97 5.38
CA HIS A 13 0.84 42.71 4.74
C HIS A 13 0.72 41.53 5.72
N ALA A 14 0.20 41.78 6.92
CA ALA A 14 0.10 40.84 8.04
C ALA A 14 -1.03 39.80 7.90
N ALA A 15 -1.46 39.46 6.69
CA ALA A 15 -2.62 38.58 6.50
C ALA A 15 -2.52 37.61 5.33
N VAL A 16 -1.32 37.11 4.98
CA VAL A 16 -1.22 35.86 4.18
C VAL A 16 0.00 35.04 4.63
N ALA A 17 0.15 34.83 5.94
CA ALA A 17 1.19 33.95 6.51
C ALA A 17 0.63 32.58 6.97
N LEU A 18 -0.58 32.20 6.54
CA LEU A 18 -1.30 31.05 7.07
C LEU A 18 -2.07 30.30 5.97
N PHE A 19 -1.40 29.67 5.01
CA PHE A 19 -2.03 28.60 4.21
C PHE A 19 -1.03 27.61 3.60
N ALA A 20 0.12 27.40 4.25
CA ALA A 20 0.95 26.22 3.96
C ALA A 20 0.44 25.04 4.79
N LEU A 21 -0.80 24.60 4.52
CA LEU A 21 -1.31 23.34 5.05
C LEU A 21 -0.52 22.21 4.38
N GLY A 22 0.47 21.69 5.10
CA GLY A 22 1.24 20.53 4.69
C GLY A 22 0.30 19.37 4.42
N THR A 23 0.14 19.00 3.16
CA THR A 23 -0.57 17.80 2.73
C THR A 23 0.34 16.60 3.00
N SER A 24 0.33 16.12 4.24
CA SER A 24 0.92 14.82 4.58
C SER A 24 0.15 13.75 3.82
N THR A 25 0.68 13.29 2.69
CA THR A 25 0.12 12.15 1.98
C THR A 25 0.37 10.92 2.83
N LEU A 26 -0.71 10.31 3.32
CA LEU A 26 -0.65 9.02 3.98
C LEU A 26 -0.25 7.98 2.92
N VAL A 27 1.05 7.69 2.85
CA VAL A 27 1.56 6.57 2.04
C VAL A 27 1.02 5.29 2.66
N HIS A 28 -0.02 4.73 2.05
CA HIS A 28 -0.49 3.39 2.40
C HIS A 28 0.53 2.39 1.84
N ALA A 29 1.17 1.64 2.73
CA ALA A 29 1.99 0.52 2.33
C ALA A 29 1.07 -0.52 1.66
N VAL A 30 1.25 -0.74 0.36
CA VAL A 30 0.62 -1.86 -0.34
C VAL A 30 1.43 -3.09 0.02
N SER A 31 0.89 -3.93 0.91
CA SER A 31 1.44 -5.28 1.11
C SER A 31 1.12 -6.11 -0.13
N PRO A 32 2.05 -6.94 -0.64
CA PRO A 32 1.73 -7.88 -1.69
C PRO A 32 0.54 -8.75 -1.25
N GLN A 33 -0.43 -8.93 -2.15
CA GLN A 33 -1.57 -9.80 -1.90
C GLN A 33 -1.05 -11.24 -1.87
N GLU A 34 -1.02 -11.84 -0.69
CA GLU A 34 -0.72 -13.26 -0.53
C GLU A 34 -1.73 -14.07 -1.35
N THR A 35 -1.24 -14.74 -2.39
CA THR A 35 -2.06 -15.54 -3.30
C THR A 35 -1.63 -17.00 -3.25
N PRO A 36 -2.58 -17.96 -3.22
CA PRO A 36 -2.26 -19.38 -3.30
C PRO A 36 -1.90 -19.81 -4.73
N VAL A 37 -2.01 -18.95 -5.74
CA VAL A 37 -1.66 -19.29 -7.13
C VAL A 37 -0.16 -19.58 -7.24
N GLY A 38 0.19 -20.70 -7.85
CA GLY A 38 1.59 -21.11 -8.01
C GLY A 38 1.79 -22.61 -8.01
N VAL A 39 3.06 -23.03 -7.94
CA VAL A 39 3.45 -24.43 -7.72
C VAL A 39 3.84 -24.60 -6.26
N TRP A 40 3.27 -25.61 -5.62
CA TRP A 40 3.43 -25.87 -4.19
C TRP A 40 3.88 -27.30 -3.97
N GLN A 41 4.77 -27.48 -3.00
CA GLN A 41 5.20 -28.79 -2.55
C GLN A 41 4.24 -29.30 -1.47
N THR A 42 3.69 -30.50 -1.66
CA THR A 42 2.83 -31.14 -0.66
C THR A 42 3.68 -31.88 0.36
N ILE A 43 3.28 -31.81 1.63
CA ILE A 43 3.96 -32.48 2.75
C ILE A 43 3.07 -33.61 3.27
N ASP A 44 3.68 -34.74 3.61
CA ASP A 44 3.02 -35.86 4.27
C ASP A 44 2.81 -35.54 5.75
N ASP A 45 1.57 -35.56 6.22
CA ASP A 45 1.25 -35.19 7.61
C ASP A 45 1.79 -36.20 8.65
N HIS A 46 2.06 -37.45 8.26
CA HIS A 46 2.56 -38.47 9.16
C HIS A 46 4.09 -38.45 9.30
N THR A 47 4.79 -38.15 8.20
CA THR A 47 6.26 -38.23 8.11
C THR A 47 6.95 -36.87 8.02
N GLY A 48 6.21 -35.80 7.70
CA GLY A 48 6.75 -34.46 7.44
C GLY A 48 7.57 -34.35 6.15
N LYS A 49 7.54 -35.38 5.30
CA LYS A 49 8.35 -35.44 4.07
C LYS A 49 7.57 -34.91 2.87
N PRO A 50 8.26 -34.36 1.85
CA PRO A 50 7.62 -34.04 0.58
C PRO A 50 6.97 -35.24 -0.10
N ARG A 51 5.74 -35.06 -0.60
CA ARG A 51 4.97 -36.07 -1.36
C ARG A 51 4.79 -35.76 -2.84
N GLY A 52 4.98 -34.51 -3.25
CA GLY A 52 4.72 -34.11 -4.63
C GLY A 52 4.61 -32.61 -4.80
N GLU A 53 4.19 -32.21 -6.00
CA GLU A 53 3.92 -30.83 -6.37
C GLU A 53 2.50 -30.69 -6.91
N VAL A 54 1.80 -29.63 -6.49
CA VAL A 54 0.49 -29.23 -6.99
C VAL A 54 0.59 -27.85 -7.64
N ARG A 55 -0.07 -27.67 -8.78
CA ARG A 55 -0.26 -26.36 -9.40
C ARG A 55 -1.63 -25.82 -9.04
N ILE A 56 -1.67 -24.61 -8.49
CA ILE A 56 -2.88 -23.85 -8.20
C ILE A 56 -3.00 -22.74 -9.24
N THR A 57 -4.15 -22.66 -9.90
CA THR A 57 -4.52 -21.61 -10.86
C THR A 57 -5.78 -20.90 -10.41
N ASP A 58 -5.93 -19.63 -10.77
CA ASP A 58 -7.15 -18.85 -10.60
C ASP A 58 -7.81 -18.66 -11.97
N SER A 59 -9.13 -18.79 -12.04
CA SER A 59 -9.94 -18.36 -13.18
C SER A 59 -11.18 -17.66 -12.64
N ASP A 60 -11.26 -16.35 -12.84
CA ASP A 60 -12.36 -15.49 -12.38
C ASP A 60 -12.67 -15.61 -10.88
N GLY A 61 -11.63 -15.76 -10.05
CA GLY A 61 -11.74 -15.91 -8.59
C GLY A 61 -11.97 -17.35 -8.13
N VAL A 62 -12.05 -18.31 -9.05
CA VAL A 62 -12.16 -19.73 -8.75
C VAL A 62 -10.77 -20.37 -8.76
N LEU A 63 -10.34 -20.86 -7.59
CA LEU A 63 -9.08 -21.58 -7.44
C LEU A 63 -9.24 -23.05 -7.83
N SER A 64 -8.34 -23.54 -8.67
CA SER A 64 -8.26 -24.94 -9.09
C SER A 64 -6.87 -25.51 -8.84
N GLY A 65 -6.80 -26.76 -8.37
CA GLY A 65 -5.55 -27.46 -8.06
C GLY A 65 -5.36 -28.72 -8.90
N ARG A 66 -4.14 -28.96 -9.40
CA ARG A 66 -3.78 -30.22 -10.09
C ARG A 66 -2.43 -30.75 -9.60
N ILE A 67 -2.35 -32.04 -9.31
CA ILE A 67 -1.07 -32.72 -9.06
C ILE A 67 -0.27 -32.73 -10.37
N ILE A 68 0.92 -32.14 -10.33
CA ILE A 68 1.83 -32.10 -11.49
C ILE A 68 3.03 -33.02 -11.33
N LYS A 69 3.34 -33.43 -10.09
CA LYS A 69 4.41 -34.38 -9.77
C LYS A 69 4.06 -35.14 -8.50
N GLN A 70 4.34 -36.43 -8.48
CA GLN A 70 4.27 -37.27 -7.30
C GLN A 70 5.69 -37.73 -6.95
N LEU A 71 6.00 -37.73 -5.66
CA LEU A 71 7.23 -38.28 -5.10
C LEU A 71 6.83 -39.58 -4.39
N ASP A 72 7.62 -40.62 -4.59
CA ASP A 72 7.38 -41.96 -4.05
C ASP A 72 7.73 -42.07 -2.55
#